data_AF-A0A8U0P6X3-F1
#
_entry.id   AF-A0A8U0P6X3-F1
#
_cell.length_a   1.000
_cell.length_b   1.000
_cell.length_c   1.000
_cell.angle_alpha   90.00
_cell.angle_beta   90.00
_cell.angle_gamma   90.00
#
_symmetry.space_group_name_H-M   'P 1'
#
loop_
_entity.id
_entity.type
_entity.pdbx_description
1 polymer ?
#
loop_
_entity_poly.entity_id
_entity_poly.type
_entity_poly.pdbx_seq_one_letter_code
_entity_poly.pdbx_strand_id
1 'polypeptide(L)'
;MSGSDEDHTDGEDNVFLNLVARVIRKPLYRFPGQWGHETYEPRIYRSLGTILRNATSEEFDAFIMDFIHFARTAQARLDMQFYMEFINVCTNTILHWVFARRCSADIVRKLMERTSVFLQDQTNNLAIAWRCFTPIYSPSPVGGVTPLMFVAQNRQYDVLKVLLQYGMLEKERRPTYIIISVLFNPPRLEALDERCHATVTRELRDCMALCFRVLSHVSMSDIEMQIGYGRKPLIEDWRDHIPPSRYKDPCELTHLCRMVVRTSLLARGRLPDGIKSLPLPTLLQGYLNLES
;
A
#
# COMPACT_ATOMS: atom_id res chain seq x y z
N MET A 1 -1.43 5.75 56.91
CA MET A 1 -0.45 6.80 56.57
C MET A 1 0.73 6.06 55.97
N SER A 2 0.67 5.74 54.68
CA SER A 2 1.07 6.59 53.53
C SER A 2 2.59 6.66 53.40
N GLY A 3 3.11 6.10 52.32
CA GLY A 3 4.51 6.13 51.94
C GLY A 3 4.77 5.20 50.77
N SER A 4 4.07 5.45 49.66
CA SER A 4 4.32 4.89 48.35
C SER A 4 5.55 5.58 47.77
N ASP A 5 6.65 4.85 47.59
CA ASP A 5 7.74 5.30 46.72
C ASP A 5 7.37 4.98 45.28
N GLU A 6 7.21 6.07 44.52
CA GLU A 6 6.84 6.13 43.12
C GLU A 6 7.96 5.51 42.26
N ASP A 7 7.68 4.34 41.71
CA ASP A 7 8.47 3.78 40.62
C ASP A 7 8.12 4.55 39.33
N HIS A 8 8.80 5.68 39.12
CA HIS A 8 8.80 6.42 37.87
C HIS A 8 9.47 5.58 36.78
N THR A 9 8.68 4.72 36.15
CA THR A 9 9.00 4.16 34.84
C THR A 9 8.61 5.18 33.79
N ASP A 10 9.59 6.00 33.37
CA ASP A 10 9.56 6.77 32.12
C ASP A 10 9.51 5.76 30.95
N GLY A 11 8.31 5.26 30.65
CA GLY A 11 8.01 4.62 29.38
C GLY A 11 7.35 5.67 28.51
N GLU A 12 7.96 6.04 27.38
CA GLU A 12 7.25 6.75 26.33
C GLU A 12 5.98 5.96 26.00
N ASP A 13 4.81 6.48 26.40
CA ASP A 13 3.56 5.74 26.31
C ASP A 13 3.21 5.50 24.83
N ASN A 14 3.41 4.26 24.37
CA ASN A 14 3.08 3.83 23.00
C ASN A 14 1.67 4.28 22.60
N VAL A 15 1.57 4.97 21.46
CA VAL A 15 0.35 5.61 20.96
C VAL A 15 -0.84 4.62 20.91
N PHE A 16 -0.57 3.37 20.54
CA PHE A 16 -1.61 2.35 20.39
C PHE A 16 -2.08 1.79 21.72
N LEU A 17 -1.19 1.61 22.71
CA LEU A 17 -1.60 1.25 24.08
C LEU A 17 -2.50 2.33 24.69
N ASN A 18 -2.16 3.60 24.48
CA ASN A 18 -2.98 4.73 24.88
C ASN A 18 -4.35 4.75 24.19
N LEU A 19 -4.40 4.42 22.89
CA LEU A 19 -5.65 4.30 22.16
C LEU A 19 -6.52 3.17 22.69
N VAL A 20 -5.94 2.00 22.95
CA VAL A 20 -6.64 0.87 23.55
C VAL A 20 -7.25 1.28 24.90
N ALA A 21 -6.47 1.92 25.79
CA ALA A 21 -6.97 2.39 27.08
C ALA A 21 -8.14 3.37 26.93
N ARG A 22 -8.09 4.30 25.96
CA ARG A 22 -9.18 5.26 25.68
C ARG A 22 -10.42 4.59 25.10
N VAL A 23 -10.24 3.55 24.30
CA VAL A 23 -11.33 2.76 23.72
C VAL A 23 -12.00 1.95 24.85
N ILE A 24 -11.21 1.26 25.68
CA ILE A 24 -11.70 0.40 26.79
C ILE A 24 -12.43 1.19 27.90
N ARG A 25 -12.02 2.43 28.20
CA ARG A 25 -12.54 3.24 29.33
C ARG A 25 -14.03 3.65 29.24
N LYS A 26 -14.74 3.44 28.13
CA LYS A 26 -16.20 3.65 28.05
C LYS A 26 -16.93 2.31 27.87
N PRO A 27 -17.36 1.63 28.95
CA PRO A 27 -18.13 0.42 28.82
C PRO A 27 -19.57 0.80 28.44
N LEU A 28 -19.94 0.61 27.17
CA LEU A 28 -21.35 0.32 26.87
C LEU A 28 -21.67 -1.15 27.22
N TYR A 29 -20.65 -2.03 27.21
CA TYR A 29 -20.75 -3.45 27.56
C TYR A 29 -19.48 -3.95 28.26
N ARG A 30 -19.60 -5.08 29.00
CA ARG A 30 -18.57 -5.65 29.89
C ARG A 30 -17.37 -6.25 29.16
N PHE A 31 -17.52 -6.59 27.87
CA PHE A 31 -16.48 -7.20 27.05
C PHE A 31 -16.29 -6.42 25.72
N PRO A 32 -15.04 -6.06 25.35
CA PRO A 32 -14.76 -5.34 24.10
C PRO A 32 -15.20 -6.05 22.82
N GLY A 33 -15.23 -7.39 22.78
CA GLY A 33 -15.75 -8.17 21.65
C GLY A 33 -17.27 -8.09 21.43
N GLN A 34 -18.00 -7.40 22.33
CA GLN A 34 -19.43 -7.09 22.16
C GLN A 34 -19.64 -5.71 21.52
N TRP A 35 -18.56 -4.96 21.25
CA TRP A 35 -18.64 -3.63 20.69
C TRP A 35 -18.67 -3.74 19.17
N GLY A 36 -19.76 -3.32 18.54
CA GLY A 36 -19.76 -3.16 17.09
C GLY A 36 -18.66 -2.18 16.68
N HIS A 37 -17.86 -2.51 15.66
CA HIS A 37 -16.75 -1.69 15.13
C HIS A 37 -17.08 -0.19 15.00
N GLU A 38 -18.32 0.13 14.62
CA GLU A 38 -18.88 1.48 14.48
C GLU A 38 -18.74 2.36 15.74
N THR A 39 -18.66 1.76 16.94
CA THR A 39 -18.61 2.51 18.21
C THR A 39 -17.25 3.13 18.52
N TYR A 40 -16.15 2.50 18.08
CA TYR A 40 -14.79 2.95 18.40
C TYR A 40 -13.96 3.35 17.17
N GLU A 41 -14.30 2.85 15.98
CA GLU A 41 -13.62 3.18 14.73
C GLU A 41 -13.49 4.69 14.46
N PRO A 42 -14.54 5.53 14.62
CA PRO A 42 -14.40 6.98 14.41
C PRO A 42 -13.39 7.65 15.34
N ARG A 43 -13.20 7.10 16.55
CA ARG A 43 -12.22 7.63 17.52
C ARG A 43 -10.81 7.25 17.12
N ILE A 44 -10.58 5.98 16.76
CA ILE A 44 -9.29 5.52 16.25
C ILE A 44 -8.92 6.31 14.99
N TYR A 45 -9.85 6.42 14.04
CA TYR A 45 -9.66 7.19 12.82
C TYR A 45 -9.30 8.65 13.09
N ARG A 46 -10.01 9.33 14.00
CA ARG A 46 -9.73 10.72 14.35
C ARG A 46 -8.36 10.86 15.02
N SER A 47 -8.05 10.01 16.00
CA SER A 47 -6.80 10.12 16.76
C SER A 47 -5.58 9.81 15.90
N LEU A 48 -5.59 8.69 15.17
CA LEU A 48 -4.51 8.36 14.24
C LEU A 48 -4.44 9.38 13.10
N GLY A 49 -5.59 9.86 12.62
CA GLY A 49 -5.63 10.87 11.58
C GLY A 49 -5.01 12.20 12.00
N THR A 50 -5.14 12.63 13.27
CA THR A 50 -4.45 13.83 13.78
C THR A 50 -2.94 13.67 13.73
N ILE A 51 -2.42 12.49 14.10
CA ILE A 51 -0.99 12.18 14.08
C ILE A 51 -0.48 12.13 12.63
N LEU A 52 -1.16 11.34 11.78
CA LEU A 52 -0.72 11.06 10.41
C LEU A 52 -0.89 12.24 9.45
N ARG A 53 -1.75 13.22 9.76
CA ARG A 53 -2.06 14.34 8.86
C ARG A 53 -0.81 15.11 8.45
N ASN A 54 0.04 15.45 9.41
CA ASN A 54 1.21 16.31 9.21
C ASN A 54 2.53 15.66 9.61
N ALA A 55 2.52 14.37 9.99
CA ALA A 55 3.74 13.66 10.37
C ALA A 55 4.87 13.82 9.35
N THR A 56 6.07 14.15 9.80
CA THR A 56 7.30 14.09 9.00
C THR A 56 7.64 12.63 8.64
N SER A 57 8.68 12.41 7.82
CA SER A 57 9.12 11.05 7.49
C SER A 57 9.62 10.32 8.74
N GLU A 58 10.34 11.03 9.59
CA GLU A 58 10.90 10.54 10.86
C GLU A 58 9.81 10.25 11.89
N GLU A 59 8.84 11.16 12.04
CA GLU A 59 7.68 10.95 12.95
C GLU A 59 6.84 9.77 12.48
N PHE A 60 6.65 9.59 11.17
CA PHE A 60 5.94 8.44 10.63
C PHE A 60 6.71 7.14 10.84
N ASP A 61 8.04 7.16 10.72
CA ASP A 61 8.90 6.01 10.98
C ASP A 61 8.81 5.54 12.44
N ALA A 62 8.86 6.49 13.39
CA ALA A 62 8.64 6.20 14.80
C ALA A 62 7.23 5.63 15.05
N PHE A 63 6.20 6.26 14.48
CA PHE A 63 4.81 5.82 14.59
C PHE A 63 4.59 4.39 14.07
N ILE A 64 5.16 4.03 12.92
CA ILE A 64 4.97 2.68 12.37
C ILE A 64 5.75 1.62 13.16
N MET A 65 6.91 1.98 13.72
CA MET A 65 7.65 1.13 14.65
C MET A 65 6.84 0.87 15.92
N ASP A 66 6.19 1.90 16.46
CA ASP A 66 5.26 1.79 17.58
C ASP A 66 4.09 0.84 17.28
N PHE A 67 3.53 0.93 16.07
CA PHE A 67 2.47 0.03 15.62
C PHE A 67 2.94 -1.43 15.58
N ILE A 68 4.12 -1.68 14.99
CA ILE A 68 4.71 -3.02 14.88
C ILE A 68 5.00 -3.58 16.27
N HIS A 69 5.56 -2.78 17.17
CA HIS A 69 5.83 -3.17 18.54
C HIS A 69 4.54 -3.53 19.30
N PHE A 70 3.52 -2.68 19.17
CA PHE A 70 2.20 -2.92 19.74
C PHE A 70 1.58 -4.22 19.21
N ALA A 71 1.54 -4.42 17.89
CA ALA A 71 0.94 -5.61 17.29
C ALA A 71 1.62 -6.90 17.77
N ARG A 72 2.94 -6.89 17.95
CA ARG A 72 3.70 -8.06 18.43
C ARG A 72 3.45 -8.38 19.91
N THR A 73 3.17 -7.37 20.74
CA THR A 73 3.11 -7.53 22.21
C THR A 73 1.69 -7.57 22.74
N ALA A 74 0.74 -6.90 22.09
CA ALA A 74 -0.63 -6.75 22.56
C ALA A 74 -1.45 -8.04 22.44
N GLN A 75 -1.11 -8.95 21.52
CA GLN A 75 -1.81 -10.22 21.35
C GLN A 75 -1.83 -11.07 22.63
N ALA A 76 -0.79 -10.99 23.46
CA ALA A 76 -0.73 -11.72 24.73
C ALA A 76 -1.55 -11.07 25.87
N ARG A 77 -1.96 -9.80 25.70
CA ARG A 77 -2.58 -8.98 26.75
C ARG A 77 -4.06 -8.68 26.50
N LEU A 78 -4.51 -8.80 25.26
CA LEU A 78 -5.86 -8.47 24.84
C LEU A 78 -6.65 -9.72 24.46
N ASP A 79 -7.97 -9.64 24.58
CA ASP A 79 -8.87 -10.63 23.98
C ASP A 79 -8.58 -10.74 22.47
N MET A 80 -8.52 -11.97 21.95
CA MET A 80 -8.07 -12.23 20.59
C MET A 80 -9.01 -11.63 19.55
N GLN A 81 -10.32 -11.68 19.78
CA GLN A 81 -11.30 -11.10 18.86
C GLN A 81 -11.14 -9.58 18.81
N PHE A 82 -11.11 -8.93 19.98
CA PHE A 82 -10.88 -7.49 20.07
C PHE A 82 -9.54 -7.07 19.46
N TYR A 83 -8.46 -7.81 19.72
CA TYR A 83 -7.14 -7.55 19.17
C TYR A 83 -7.16 -7.55 17.64
N MET A 84 -7.74 -8.57 17.01
CA MET A 84 -7.79 -8.68 15.56
C MET A 84 -8.61 -7.55 14.94
N GLU A 85 -9.77 -7.22 15.54
CA GLU A 85 -10.60 -6.10 15.08
C GLU A 85 -9.86 -4.76 15.21
N PHE A 86 -9.22 -4.50 16.36
CA PHE A 86 -8.46 -3.27 16.60
C PHE A 86 -7.30 -3.11 15.62
N ILE A 87 -6.51 -4.17 15.40
CA ILE A 87 -5.41 -4.17 14.42
C ILE A 87 -5.93 -3.89 13.01
N ASN A 88 -7.08 -4.48 12.63
CA ASN A 88 -7.68 -4.20 11.33
C ASN A 88 -8.08 -2.72 11.21
N VAL A 89 -8.76 -2.14 12.19
CA VAL A 89 -9.15 -0.71 12.16
C VAL A 89 -7.93 0.21 12.09
N CYS A 90 -6.88 -0.08 12.88
CA CYS A 90 -5.62 0.67 12.82
C CYS A 90 -4.97 0.55 11.44
N THR A 91 -4.83 -0.65 10.91
CA THR A 91 -4.23 -0.93 9.59
C THR A 91 -4.96 -0.19 8.49
N ASN A 92 -6.30 -0.26 8.46
CA ASN A 92 -7.11 0.42 7.46
C ASN A 92 -6.99 1.94 7.57
N THR A 93 -6.93 2.47 8.79
CA THR A 93 -6.70 3.90 9.02
C THR A 93 -5.32 4.33 8.50
N ILE A 94 -4.27 3.55 8.79
CA ILE A 94 -2.91 3.80 8.30
C ILE A 94 -2.90 3.80 6.77
N LEU A 95 -3.45 2.76 6.13
CA LEU A 95 -3.54 2.66 4.67
C LEU A 95 -4.26 3.86 4.05
N HIS A 96 -5.41 4.24 4.60
CA HIS A 96 -6.17 5.38 4.12
C HIS A 96 -5.35 6.68 4.18
N TRP A 97 -4.71 6.96 5.31
CA TRP A 97 -3.93 8.18 5.47
C TRP A 97 -2.67 8.17 4.60
N VAL A 98 -1.95 7.05 4.54
CA VAL A 98 -0.69 6.95 3.78
C VAL A 98 -0.92 7.06 2.28
N PHE A 99 -1.84 6.26 1.72
CA PHE A 99 -2.02 6.15 0.26
C PHE A 99 -3.08 7.11 -0.28
N ALA A 100 -4.20 7.31 0.42
CA ALA A 100 -5.30 8.11 -0.10
C ALA A 100 -5.24 9.60 0.29
N ARG A 101 -4.60 9.95 1.41
CA ARG A 101 -4.49 11.35 1.88
C ARG A 101 -3.12 11.96 1.68
N ARG A 102 -2.06 11.31 2.17
CA ARG A 102 -0.69 11.84 2.13
C ARG A 102 -0.07 11.67 0.75
N CYS A 103 -0.20 10.48 0.15
CA CYS A 103 0.35 10.18 -1.18
C CYS A 103 1.84 10.56 -1.31
N SER A 104 2.61 10.44 -0.23
CA SER A 104 4.04 10.80 -0.21
C SER A 104 4.87 9.56 -0.43
N ALA A 105 5.71 9.57 -1.47
CA ALA A 105 6.61 8.47 -1.77
C ALA A 105 7.58 8.16 -0.62
N ASP A 106 8.03 9.17 0.12
CA ASP A 106 8.93 8.98 1.27
C ASP A 106 8.24 8.29 2.44
N ILE A 107 6.99 8.65 2.73
CA ILE A 107 6.18 7.97 3.76
C ILE A 107 5.91 6.52 3.35
N VAL A 108 5.53 6.29 2.09
CA VAL A 108 5.32 4.92 1.59
C VAL A 108 6.61 4.13 1.64
N ARG A 109 7.75 4.74 1.30
CA ARG A 109 9.06 4.09 1.42
C ARG A 109 9.34 3.65 2.85
N LYS A 110 9.12 4.53 3.85
CA LYS A 110 9.27 4.15 5.27
C LYS A 110 8.35 3.02 5.68
N LEU A 111 7.08 3.07 5.24
CA LEU A 111 6.14 1.96 5.47
C LEU A 111 6.68 0.64 4.90
N MET A 112 7.17 0.66 3.66
CA MET A 112 7.71 -0.53 3.00
C MET A 112 9.01 -1.01 3.66
N GLU A 113 9.93 -0.11 4.02
CA GLU A 113 11.17 -0.44 4.74
C GLU A 113 10.86 -1.23 6.02
N ARG A 114 9.87 -0.76 6.79
CA ARG A 114 9.50 -1.38 8.08
C ARG A 114 8.64 -2.63 7.97
N THR A 115 7.88 -2.79 6.88
CA THR A 115 6.93 -3.90 6.75
C THR A 115 7.30 -4.95 5.70
N SER A 116 8.35 -4.71 4.90
CA SER A 116 8.80 -5.60 3.81
C SER A 116 9.07 -7.04 4.26
N VAL A 117 9.60 -7.21 5.47
CA VAL A 117 9.89 -8.52 6.08
C VAL A 117 8.64 -9.38 6.25
N PHE A 118 7.46 -8.77 6.39
CA PHE A 118 6.19 -9.48 6.54
C PHE A 118 5.53 -9.80 5.19
N LEU A 119 5.99 -9.23 4.08
CA LEU A 119 5.36 -9.40 2.77
C LEU A 119 5.53 -10.81 2.17
N GLN A 120 6.31 -11.69 2.80
CA GLN A 120 6.41 -13.09 2.40
C GLN A 120 5.18 -13.90 2.80
N ASP A 121 4.48 -13.49 3.87
CA ASP A 121 3.28 -14.14 4.35
C ASP A 121 2.12 -13.14 4.30
N GLN A 122 1.25 -13.28 3.30
CA GLN A 122 0.07 -12.42 3.12
C GLN A 122 -0.95 -12.58 4.25
N THR A 123 -0.89 -13.68 5.01
CA THR A 123 -1.79 -13.91 6.16
C THR A 123 -1.35 -13.15 7.40
N ASN A 124 -0.09 -12.67 7.43
CA ASN A 124 0.45 -11.90 8.54
C ASN A 124 -0.29 -10.57 8.71
N ASN A 125 -0.67 -10.23 9.94
CA ASN A 125 -1.35 -8.97 10.25
C ASN A 125 -0.48 -7.73 10.02
N LEU A 126 0.84 -7.89 10.02
CA LEU A 126 1.80 -6.83 9.75
C LEU A 126 2.18 -6.71 8.27
N ALA A 127 1.62 -7.55 7.40
CA ALA A 127 1.73 -7.40 5.95
C ALA A 127 0.81 -6.26 5.45
N ILE A 128 0.99 -5.05 5.99
CA ILE A 128 0.08 -3.90 5.82
C ILE A 128 -0.16 -3.61 4.33
N ALA A 129 0.89 -3.59 3.52
CA ALA A 129 0.80 -3.28 2.09
C ALA A 129 0.02 -4.32 1.26
N TRP A 130 -0.27 -5.49 1.82
CA TRP A 130 -1.13 -6.51 1.21
C TRP A 130 -2.60 -6.41 1.62
N ARG A 131 -2.91 -5.64 2.67
CA ARG A 131 -4.28 -5.53 3.16
C ARG A 131 -5.07 -4.63 2.23
N CYS A 132 -6.20 -5.13 1.75
CA CYS A 132 -7.11 -4.32 0.95
C CYS A 132 -7.71 -3.20 1.78
N PHE A 133 -8.00 -2.06 1.16
CA PHE A 133 -8.82 -1.04 1.82
C PHE A 133 -10.18 -1.65 2.19
N THR A 134 -10.54 -1.59 3.46
CA THR A 134 -11.93 -1.76 3.87
C THR A 134 -12.57 -0.36 3.99
N PRO A 135 -13.83 -0.19 3.58
CA PRO A 135 -14.52 1.08 3.79
C PRO A 135 -14.58 1.38 5.30
N ILE A 136 -14.09 2.56 5.70
CA ILE A 136 -14.29 3.10 7.06
C ILE A 136 -15.72 3.65 7.20
N TYR A 137 -16.34 3.99 6.06
CA TYR A 137 -17.74 4.39 5.96
C TYR A 137 -18.33 3.73 4.70
N SER A 138 -19.41 2.96 4.88
CA SER A 138 -20.15 2.35 3.77
C SER A 138 -21.11 3.36 3.15
N PRO A 139 -21.34 3.37 1.82
CA PRO A 139 -20.69 2.56 0.79
C PRO A 139 -19.47 3.29 0.21
N SER A 140 -18.32 2.61 0.14
CA SER A 140 -17.15 3.15 -0.58
C SER A 140 -16.76 2.24 -1.74
N PRO A 141 -16.62 2.77 -2.97
CA PRO A 141 -16.26 1.98 -4.15
C PRO A 141 -14.82 1.43 -4.14
N VAL A 142 -14.04 1.71 -3.07
CA VAL A 142 -12.64 1.25 -2.92
C VAL A 142 -12.49 -0.01 -2.05
N GLY A 143 -13.59 -0.55 -1.53
CA GLY A 143 -13.57 -1.76 -0.71
C GLY A 143 -12.99 -2.96 -1.48
N GLY A 144 -11.99 -3.64 -0.91
CA GLY A 144 -11.39 -4.84 -1.50
C GLY A 144 -10.26 -4.58 -2.49
N VAL A 145 -9.86 -3.32 -2.70
CA VAL A 145 -8.74 -2.94 -3.58
C VAL A 145 -7.42 -2.95 -2.79
N THR A 146 -6.34 -3.52 -3.34
CA THR A 146 -5.00 -3.47 -2.72
C THR A 146 -4.40 -2.05 -2.82
N PRO A 147 -3.47 -1.67 -1.93
CA PRO A 147 -2.73 -0.40 -2.04
C PRO A 147 -2.13 -0.17 -3.42
N LEU A 148 -1.55 -1.21 -4.02
CA LEU A 148 -1.00 -1.14 -5.38
C LEU A 148 -2.06 -0.75 -6.42
N MET A 149 -3.20 -1.44 -6.44
CA MET A 149 -4.26 -1.17 -7.39
C MET A 149 -4.89 0.22 -7.17
N PHE A 150 -5.07 0.63 -5.91
CA PHE A 150 -5.56 1.97 -5.59
C PHE A 150 -4.64 3.08 -6.11
N VAL A 151 -3.33 2.94 -5.87
CA VAL A 151 -2.30 3.89 -6.33
C VAL A 151 -2.28 3.96 -7.86
N ALA A 152 -2.42 2.82 -8.55
CA ALA A 152 -2.51 2.75 -10.00
C ALA A 152 -3.76 3.43 -10.56
N GLN A 153 -4.93 3.19 -9.96
CA GLN A 153 -6.21 3.84 -10.34
C GLN A 153 -6.13 5.37 -10.22
N ASN A 154 -5.44 5.86 -9.18
CA ASN A 154 -5.27 7.28 -8.94
C ASN A 154 -4.04 7.89 -9.64
N ARG A 155 -3.31 7.09 -10.44
CA ARG A 155 -2.09 7.49 -11.17
C ARG A 155 -1.06 8.21 -10.29
N GLN A 156 -0.88 7.72 -9.07
CA GLN A 156 0.10 8.25 -8.12
C GLN A 156 1.50 7.73 -8.48
N TYR A 157 2.12 8.29 -9.52
CA TYR A 157 3.33 7.76 -10.15
C TYR A 157 4.47 7.46 -9.18
N ASP A 158 4.84 8.42 -8.32
CA ASP A 158 5.98 8.23 -7.41
C ASP A 158 5.72 7.17 -6.34
N VAL A 159 4.48 7.09 -5.83
CA VAL A 159 4.08 6.04 -4.89
C VAL A 159 4.03 4.68 -5.59
N LEU A 160 3.51 4.63 -6.82
CA LEU A 160 3.49 3.41 -7.65
C LEU A 160 4.91 2.88 -7.84
N LYS A 161 5.84 3.76 -8.18
CA LYS A 161 7.26 3.44 -8.38
C LYS A 161 7.88 2.79 -7.14
N VAL A 162 7.58 3.30 -5.94
CA VAL A 162 8.02 2.67 -4.68
C VAL A 162 7.42 1.27 -4.53
N LEU A 163 6.10 1.11 -4.67
CA LEU A 163 5.46 -0.20 -4.50
C LEU A 163 5.98 -1.25 -5.48
N LEU A 164 6.17 -0.87 -6.74
CA LEU A 164 6.76 -1.75 -7.75
C LEU A 164 8.22 -2.07 -7.42
N GLN A 165 8.97 -1.13 -6.85
CA GLN A 165 10.36 -1.36 -6.45
C GLN A 165 10.49 -2.44 -5.37
N TYR A 166 9.49 -2.57 -4.50
CA TYR A 166 9.37 -3.64 -3.50
C TYR A 166 8.78 -4.95 -4.04
N GLY A 167 8.48 -5.03 -5.34
CA GLY A 167 8.00 -6.25 -5.99
C GLY A 167 6.51 -6.53 -5.77
N MET A 168 5.72 -5.52 -5.42
CA MET A 168 4.29 -5.71 -5.11
C MET A 168 3.52 -6.24 -6.33
N LEU A 169 3.83 -5.80 -7.55
CA LEU A 169 3.12 -6.27 -8.73
C LEU A 169 3.48 -7.71 -9.09
N GLU A 170 4.74 -8.10 -8.94
CA GLU A 170 5.21 -9.46 -9.21
C GLU A 170 4.56 -10.51 -8.29
N LYS A 171 4.02 -10.09 -7.14
CA LYS A 171 3.29 -10.94 -6.20
C LYS A 171 1.75 -10.88 -6.35
N GLU A 172 1.23 -10.01 -7.21
CA GLU A 172 -0.21 -9.96 -7.48
C GLU A 172 -0.68 -11.23 -8.21
N ARG A 173 -1.89 -11.69 -7.90
CA ARG A 173 -2.47 -12.87 -8.56
C ARG A 173 -2.71 -12.65 -10.05
N ARG A 174 -3.08 -11.41 -10.42
CA ARG A 174 -3.31 -10.99 -11.82
C ARG A 174 -2.57 -9.67 -12.09
N PRO A 175 -1.25 -9.71 -12.31
CA PRO A 175 -0.44 -8.51 -12.50
C PRO A 175 -0.91 -7.65 -13.68
N THR A 176 -1.41 -8.27 -14.76
CA THR A 176 -1.92 -7.56 -15.95
C THR A 176 -3.09 -6.63 -15.66
N TYR A 177 -3.83 -6.87 -14.57
CA TYR A 177 -4.98 -6.05 -14.19
C TYR A 177 -4.60 -4.62 -13.76
N ILE A 178 -3.32 -4.37 -13.44
CA ILE A 178 -2.85 -3.02 -13.15
C ILE A 178 -3.01 -2.09 -14.36
N ILE A 179 -2.85 -2.60 -15.59
CA ILE A 179 -3.02 -1.82 -16.82
C ILE A 179 -4.49 -1.41 -16.99
N ILE A 180 -5.42 -2.32 -16.72
CA ILE A 180 -6.85 -2.02 -16.69
C ILE A 180 -7.15 -0.97 -15.62
N SER A 181 -6.51 -1.10 -14.46
CA SER A 181 -6.68 -0.16 -13.35
C SER A 181 -6.27 1.26 -13.72
N VAL A 182 -5.16 1.42 -14.46
CA VAL A 182 -4.67 2.70 -14.98
C VAL A 182 -5.54 3.24 -16.13
N LEU A 183 -5.93 2.39 -17.08
CA LEU A 183 -6.61 2.78 -18.32
C LEU A 183 -8.08 3.18 -18.15
N PHE A 184 -8.81 2.58 -17.21
CA PHE A 184 -10.27 2.69 -17.16
C PHE A 184 -10.84 3.33 -15.89
N ASN A 185 -10.00 3.67 -14.89
CA ASN A 185 -10.49 4.29 -13.66
C ASN A 185 -10.16 5.79 -13.66
N PRO A 186 -11.18 6.67 -13.72
CA PRO A 186 -10.94 8.09 -13.58
C PRO A 186 -10.34 8.38 -12.19
N PRO A 187 -9.47 9.41 -12.06
CA PRO A 187 -9.10 9.91 -10.74
C PRO A 187 -10.36 10.31 -9.97
N ARG A 188 -10.29 10.34 -8.63
CA ARG A 188 -11.39 10.86 -7.80
C ARG A 188 -11.91 12.20 -8.34
N LEU A 189 -13.24 12.35 -8.37
CA LEU A 189 -13.97 13.45 -9.01
C LEU A 189 -13.49 14.85 -8.63
N GLU A 190 -12.97 15.06 -7.41
CA GLU A 190 -12.44 16.35 -6.96
C GLU A 190 -11.27 16.86 -7.83
N ALA A 191 -10.58 15.99 -8.57
CA ALA A 191 -9.43 16.34 -9.38
C ALA A 191 -9.73 16.49 -10.89
N LEU A 192 -10.96 16.20 -11.34
CA LEU A 192 -11.29 16.20 -12.77
C LEU A 192 -11.68 17.59 -13.29
N ASP A 193 -12.33 18.42 -12.47
CA ASP A 193 -12.76 19.77 -12.89
C ASP A 193 -11.58 20.75 -13.07
N GLU A 194 -10.42 20.47 -12.47
CA GLU A 194 -9.23 21.34 -12.54
C GLU A 194 -8.10 20.81 -13.44
N ARG A 195 -8.12 19.53 -13.83
CA ARG A 195 -7.00 18.92 -14.59
C ARG A 195 -7.23 18.96 -16.09
N CYS A 196 -6.32 19.62 -16.79
CA CYS A 196 -6.25 19.55 -18.25
C CYS A 196 -6.07 18.10 -18.74
N HIS A 197 -6.80 17.73 -19.80
CA HIS A 197 -6.72 16.42 -20.46
C HIS A 197 -5.28 15.98 -20.79
N ALA A 198 -4.41 16.94 -21.13
CA ALA A 198 -2.99 16.67 -21.40
C ALA A 198 -2.23 16.13 -20.18
N THR A 199 -2.53 16.66 -18.98
CA THR A 199 -1.92 16.19 -17.72
C THR A 199 -2.34 14.77 -17.40
N VAL A 200 -3.63 14.46 -17.53
CA VAL A 200 -4.17 13.12 -17.29
C VAL A 200 -3.56 12.10 -18.25
N THR A 201 -3.47 12.47 -19.53
CA THR A 201 -2.84 11.65 -20.57
C THR A 201 -1.37 11.35 -20.25
N ARG A 202 -0.61 12.37 -19.83
CA ARG A 202 0.80 12.19 -19.42
C ARG A 202 0.94 11.27 -18.21
N GLU A 203 0.20 11.53 -17.13
CA GLU A 203 0.24 10.70 -15.92
C GLU A 203 -0.09 9.23 -16.19
N LEU A 204 -1.07 8.99 -17.07
CA LEU A 204 -1.45 7.65 -17.51
C LEU A 204 -0.31 6.96 -18.25
N ARG A 205 0.30 7.65 -19.22
CA ARG A 205 1.45 7.12 -20.00
C ARG A 205 2.64 6.81 -19.11
N ASP A 206 2.96 7.70 -18.17
CA ASP A 206 4.07 7.51 -17.23
C ASP A 206 3.82 6.28 -16.33
N CYS A 207 2.60 6.13 -15.80
CA CYS A 207 2.23 4.97 -15.00
C CYS A 207 2.25 3.66 -15.80
N MET A 208 1.77 3.67 -17.04
CA MET A 208 1.83 2.50 -17.93
C MET A 208 3.27 2.10 -18.24
N ALA A 209 4.10 3.07 -18.65
CA ALA A 209 5.52 2.85 -18.94
C ALA A 209 6.24 2.24 -17.74
N LEU A 210 5.95 2.74 -16.53
CA LEU A 210 6.46 2.19 -15.29
C LEU A 210 5.99 0.74 -15.06
N CYS A 211 4.72 0.42 -15.30
CA CYS A 211 4.22 -0.95 -15.22
C CYS A 211 4.90 -1.89 -16.23
N PHE A 212 5.23 -1.43 -17.44
CA PHE A 212 5.92 -2.28 -18.44
C PHE A 212 7.37 -2.60 -18.09
N ARG A 213 7.97 -1.88 -17.13
CA ARG A 213 9.27 -2.24 -16.55
C ARG A 213 9.20 -3.49 -15.66
N VAL A 214 8.01 -3.95 -15.28
CA VAL A 214 7.78 -5.12 -14.41
C VAL A 214 6.76 -6.13 -14.96
N LEU A 215 6.09 -5.82 -16.08
CA LEU A 215 5.23 -6.77 -16.78
C LEU A 215 5.98 -7.36 -17.98
N SER A 216 5.91 -8.67 -18.15
CA SER A 216 6.36 -9.35 -19.37
C SER A 216 5.25 -9.61 -20.38
N HIS A 217 3.98 -9.44 -19.96
CA HIS A 217 2.83 -9.70 -20.82
C HIS A 217 1.67 -8.79 -20.42
N VAL A 218 0.86 -8.40 -21.40
CA VAL A 218 -0.38 -7.64 -21.27
C VAL A 218 -1.46 -8.35 -22.08
N SER A 219 -2.57 -8.71 -21.43
CA SER A 219 -3.70 -9.36 -22.10
C SER A 219 -4.53 -8.33 -22.86
N MET A 220 -4.40 -8.31 -24.19
CA MET A 220 -5.24 -7.45 -25.04
C MET A 220 -6.72 -7.85 -24.96
N SER A 221 -7.01 -9.15 -24.86
CA SER A 221 -8.38 -9.65 -24.72
C SER A 221 -9.03 -9.16 -23.43
N ASP A 222 -8.29 -9.05 -22.32
CA ASP A 222 -8.85 -8.53 -21.07
C ASP A 222 -9.22 -7.04 -21.21
N ILE A 223 -8.40 -6.26 -21.93
CA ILE A 223 -8.67 -4.85 -22.19
C ILE A 223 -9.87 -4.69 -23.13
N GLU A 224 -9.89 -5.43 -24.25
CA GLU A 224 -10.99 -5.43 -25.22
C GLU A 224 -12.30 -5.90 -24.59
N MET A 225 -12.25 -6.85 -23.66
CA MET A 225 -13.42 -7.29 -22.89
C MET A 225 -13.99 -6.16 -22.01
N GLN A 226 -13.14 -5.34 -21.37
CA GLN A 226 -13.63 -4.16 -20.63
C GLN A 226 -14.35 -3.16 -21.54
N ILE A 227 -13.85 -2.98 -22.76
CA ILE A 227 -14.50 -2.14 -23.79
C ILE A 227 -15.83 -2.77 -24.22
N GLY A 228 -15.87 -4.09 -24.43
CA GLY A 228 -17.09 -4.84 -24.73
C GLY A 228 -18.15 -4.73 -23.63
N TYR A 229 -17.75 -4.59 -22.37
CA TYR A 229 -18.64 -4.28 -21.23
C TYR A 229 -19.04 -2.80 -21.14
N GLY A 230 -18.72 -1.98 -22.13
CA GLY A 230 -19.13 -0.57 -22.21
C GLY A 230 -18.24 0.40 -21.45
N ARG A 231 -17.07 -0.03 -20.93
CA ARG A 231 -16.10 0.89 -20.32
C ARG A 231 -15.31 1.60 -21.43
N LYS A 232 -15.15 2.92 -21.32
CA LYS A 232 -14.30 3.69 -22.23
C LYS A 232 -12.89 3.84 -21.61
N PRO A 233 -11.81 3.48 -22.34
CA PRO A 233 -10.46 3.85 -21.94
C PRO A 233 -10.33 5.37 -21.81
N LEU A 234 -9.51 5.84 -20.87
CA LEU A 234 -9.29 7.28 -20.64
C LEU A 234 -8.54 7.98 -21.78
N ILE A 235 -7.85 7.22 -22.64
CA ILE A 235 -7.18 7.71 -23.84
C ILE A 235 -7.57 6.84 -25.04
N GLU A 236 -7.81 7.46 -26.19
CA GLU A 236 -8.34 6.77 -27.37
C GLU A 236 -7.28 5.92 -28.07
N ASP A 237 -6.03 6.40 -28.09
CA ASP A 237 -4.85 5.76 -28.66
C ASP A 237 -4.15 4.78 -27.69
N TRP A 238 -4.87 4.25 -26.68
CA TRP A 238 -4.30 3.43 -25.60
C TRP A 238 -3.41 2.26 -26.08
N ARG A 239 -3.76 1.67 -27.24
CA ARG A 239 -3.04 0.53 -27.81
C ARG A 239 -1.63 0.91 -28.26
N ASP A 240 -1.42 2.13 -28.74
CA ASP A 240 -0.13 2.63 -29.22
C ASP A 240 0.86 2.85 -28.06
N HIS A 241 0.33 2.97 -26.84
CA HIS A 241 1.13 3.11 -25.62
C HIS A 241 1.56 1.77 -25.01
N ILE A 242 1.09 0.63 -25.55
CA ILE A 242 1.53 -0.69 -25.09
C ILE A 242 2.63 -1.18 -26.04
N PRO A 243 3.85 -1.44 -25.56
CA PRO A 243 4.92 -1.96 -26.40
C PRO A 243 4.50 -3.29 -27.06
N PRO A 244 4.73 -3.49 -28.37
CA PRO A 244 4.43 -4.75 -29.06
C PRO A 244 5.06 -5.97 -28.39
N SER A 245 6.25 -5.82 -27.81
CA SER A 245 6.96 -6.85 -27.03
C SER A 245 6.28 -7.25 -25.72
N ARG A 246 5.16 -6.61 -25.34
CA ARG A 246 4.34 -6.97 -24.19
C ARG A 246 3.05 -7.71 -24.56
N TYR A 247 2.66 -7.79 -25.83
CA TYR A 247 1.40 -8.45 -26.20
C TYR A 247 1.39 -9.20 -27.54
N LYS A 248 2.35 -8.93 -28.42
CA LYS A 248 2.43 -9.51 -29.77
C LYS A 248 3.76 -10.21 -30.00
N ASP A 249 4.85 -9.52 -29.75
CA ASP A 249 6.20 -10.01 -30.00
C ASP A 249 6.82 -10.56 -28.70
N PRO A 250 7.81 -11.47 -28.77
CA PRO A 250 8.54 -11.91 -27.59
C PRO A 250 9.19 -10.74 -26.84
N CYS A 251 9.15 -10.78 -25.50
CA CYS A 251 9.86 -9.82 -24.65
C CYS A 251 11.36 -9.82 -24.94
N GLU A 252 11.98 -8.65 -24.78
CA GLU A 252 13.43 -8.49 -24.88
C GLU A 252 14.13 -9.40 -23.86
N LEU A 253 15.21 -10.08 -24.26
CA LEU A 253 15.97 -10.96 -23.35
C LEU A 253 16.43 -10.21 -22.10
N THR A 254 16.85 -8.95 -22.25
CA THR A 254 17.24 -8.07 -21.14
C THR A 254 16.10 -7.89 -20.13
N HIS A 255 14.87 -7.72 -20.60
CA HIS A 255 13.68 -7.61 -19.77
C HIS A 255 13.34 -8.93 -19.08
N LEU A 256 13.40 -10.05 -19.80
CA LEU A 256 13.21 -11.37 -19.21
C LEU A 256 14.23 -11.65 -18.11
N CYS A 257 15.51 -11.31 -18.32
CA CYS A 257 16.56 -11.40 -17.30
C CYS A 257 16.25 -10.51 -16.09
N ARG A 258 15.80 -9.27 -16.30
CA ARG A 258 15.35 -8.38 -15.21
C ARG A 258 14.26 -9.02 -14.37
N MET A 259 13.24 -9.58 -15.02
CA MET A 259 12.14 -10.24 -14.33
C MET A 259 12.63 -11.42 -13.49
N VAL A 260 13.46 -12.28 -14.06
CA VAL A 260 14.02 -13.44 -13.34
C VAL A 260 14.85 -13.01 -12.13
N VAL A 261 15.73 -12.02 -12.28
CA VAL A 261 16.58 -11.53 -11.19
C VAL A 261 15.74 -10.89 -10.09
N ARG A 262 14.77 -10.03 -10.44
CA ARG A 262 13.87 -9.39 -9.47
C ARG A 262 13.02 -10.41 -8.73
N THR A 263 12.43 -11.37 -9.43
CA THR A 263 11.66 -12.47 -8.80
C THR A 263 12.52 -13.29 -7.85
N SER A 264 13.78 -13.57 -8.19
CA SER A 264 14.72 -14.27 -7.31
C SER A 264 15.03 -13.49 -6.03
N LEU A 265 15.28 -12.17 -6.15
CA LEU A 265 15.48 -11.29 -5.01
C LEU A 265 14.22 -11.20 -4.15
N LEU A 266 13.05 -11.08 -4.78
CA LEU A 266 11.76 -10.98 -4.12
C LEU A 266 11.44 -12.23 -3.30
N ALA A 267 11.67 -13.43 -3.86
CA ALA A 267 11.47 -14.70 -3.17
C ALA A 267 12.33 -14.85 -1.91
N ARG A 268 13.47 -14.14 -1.86
CA ARG A 268 14.39 -14.11 -0.72
C ARG A 268 14.18 -12.92 0.22
N GLY A 269 13.18 -12.07 -0.04
CA GLY A 269 12.95 -10.84 0.73
C GLY A 269 14.09 -9.82 0.58
N ARG A 270 14.77 -9.81 -0.56
CA ARG A 270 15.95 -8.98 -0.84
C ARG A 270 15.64 -7.81 -1.78
N LEU A 271 14.40 -7.57 -2.18
CA LEU A 271 14.04 -6.33 -2.87
C LEU A 271 13.69 -5.24 -1.85
N PRO A 272 14.12 -3.97 -2.06
CA PRO A 272 15.01 -3.51 -3.14
C PRO A 272 16.51 -3.62 -2.84
N ASP A 273 16.89 -3.70 -1.56
CA ASP A 273 18.28 -3.49 -1.11
C ASP A 273 19.29 -4.47 -1.71
N GLY A 274 18.85 -5.70 -1.97
CA GLY A 274 19.65 -6.75 -2.56
C GLY A 274 20.14 -6.43 -3.97
N ILE A 275 19.50 -5.51 -4.72
CA ILE A 275 19.95 -5.10 -6.05
C ILE A 275 21.37 -4.54 -6.00
N LYS A 276 21.67 -3.69 -5.00
CA LYS A 276 23.00 -3.07 -4.83
C LYS A 276 24.08 -4.08 -4.47
N SER A 277 23.68 -5.21 -3.87
CA SER A 277 24.58 -6.30 -3.49
C SER A 277 24.87 -7.31 -4.60
N LEU A 278 24.23 -7.17 -5.78
CA LEU A 278 24.47 -8.09 -6.89
C LEU A 278 25.86 -7.84 -7.51
N PRO A 279 26.58 -8.91 -7.90
CA PRO A 279 27.87 -8.80 -8.61
C PRO A 279 27.65 -8.43 -10.08
N LEU A 280 26.99 -7.30 -10.32
CA LEU A 280 26.66 -6.77 -11.65
C LEU A 280 27.21 -5.35 -11.81
N PRO A 281 27.55 -4.93 -13.03
CA PRO A 281 27.86 -3.53 -13.31
C PRO A 281 26.74 -2.59 -12.86
N THR A 282 27.11 -1.37 -12.42
CA THR A 282 26.18 -0.35 -11.92
C THR A 282 25.05 -0.04 -12.91
N LEU A 283 25.34 -0.07 -14.21
CA LEU A 283 24.32 0.13 -15.25
C LEU A 283 23.21 -0.94 -15.20
N LEU A 284 23.57 -2.21 -14.98
CA LEU A 284 22.59 -3.30 -14.87
C LEU A 284 21.86 -3.27 -13.52
N GLN A 285 22.54 -2.87 -12.44
CA GLN A 285 21.89 -2.61 -11.16
C GLN A 285 20.86 -1.48 -11.28
N GLY A 286 21.19 -0.40 -11.99
CA GLY A 286 20.26 0.68 -12.34
C GLY A 286 19.10 0.19 -13.20
N TYR A 287 19.35 -0.68 -14.18
CA TYR A 287 18.27 -1.26 -14.96
C TYR A 287 17.27 -2.06 -14.09
N LEU A 288 17.75 -2.82 -13.10
CA LEU A 288 16.90 -3.58 -12.16
C LEU A 288 16.14 -2.68 -11.18
N ASN A 289 16.72 -1.54 -10.81
CA ASN A 289 16.15 -0.55 -9.91
C ASN A 289 15.08 0.30 -10.61
N LEU A 290 13.87 0.34 -10.07
CA LEU A 290 12.77 1.14 -10.62
C LEU A 290 12.84 2.61 -10.23
N GLU A 291 13.65 2.96 -9.24
CA GLU A 291 13.76 4.32 -8.70
C GLU A 291 15.00 5.09 -9.14
N SER A 292 15.93 4.43 -9.85
CA SER A 292 17.07 5.06 -10.52
C SER A 292 16.70 5.67 -11.86
#